data_AF-A0A3L7XGB6-F1
#
_entry.id   AF-A0A3L7XGB6-F1
#
_cell.length_a   1.000
_cell.length_b   1.000
_cell.length_c   1.000
_cell.angle_alpha   90.00
_cell.angle_beta   90.00
_cell.angle_gamma   90.00
#
_symmetry.space_group_name_H-M   'P 1'
#
loop_
_entity.id
_entity.type
_entity.pdbx_description
1 polymer ?
#
loop_
_entity_poly.entity_id
_entity_poly.type
_entity_poly.pdbx_seq_one_letter_code
_entity_poly.pdbx_strand_id
1 'polypeptide(L)'
;MIHIEGATFAAVLPETPVVGAQIVAEKLVDVGEVVMGGGGEVRAGIAGFPDDEVTGQGLIREAAEALHFAEAASIRVASRSLLS
;
A
#
# COMPACT_ATOMS: atom_id res chain seq x y z
N MET A 1 -5.19 -3.42 11.76
CA MET A 1 -3.79 -3.15 11.36
C MET A 1 -2.98 -4.35 11.74
N ILE A 2 -2.36 -5.01 10.76
CA ILE A 2 -1.48 -6.15 11.02
C ILE A 2 -0.05 -5.61 10.99
N HIS A 3 0.72 -5.90 12.04
CA HIS A 3 2.13 -5.54 12.10
C HIS A 3 2.95 -6.60 11.36
N ILE A 4 3.70 -6.18 10.36
CA ILE A 4 4.60 -7.05 9.57
C ILE A 4 5.99 -6.49 9.84
N GLU A 5 6.89 -7.29 10.42
CA GLU A 5 8.28 -7.01 10.78
C GLU A 5 8.84 -5.58 10.53
N GLY A 6 9.38 -4.93 11.57
CA GLY A 6 9.96 -3.58 11.45
C GLY A 6 8.91 -2.47 11.57
N ALA A 7 9.00 -1.45 10.70
CA ALA A 7 8.09 -0.29 10.65
C ALA A 7 7.01 -0.42 9.57
N THR A 8 6.69 -1.66 9.15
CA THR A 8 5.74 -1.94 8.07
C THR A 8 4.37 -2.33 8.63
N PHE A 9 3.32 -1.73 8.07
CA PHE A 9 1.95 -1.95 8.52
C PHE A 9 1.06 -2.38 7.35
N ALA A 10 0.13 -3.29 7.63
CA ALA A 10 -0.92 -3.66 6.69
C ALA A 10 -2.29 -3.17 7.17
N ALA A 11 -3.05 -2.60 6.23
CA ALA A 11 -4.44 -2.21 6.40
C ALA A 11 -5.30 -3.03 5.43
N VAL A 12 -6.38 -3.62 5.95
CA VAL A 12 -7.39 -4.31 5.14
C VAL A 12 -8.55 -3.35 4.96
N LEU A 13 -8.99 -3.17 3.72
CA LEU A 13 -10.09 -2.29 3.33
C LEU A 13 -11.23 -3.15 2.75
N PRO A 14 -12.18 -3.63 3.59
CA PRO A 14 -13.30 -4.44 3.12
C PRO A 14 -14.14 -3.67 2.09
N GLU A 15 -14.68 -4.39 1.11
CA GLU A 15 -15.62 -3.85 0.10
C GLU A 15 -15.08 -2.60 -0.63
N THR A 16 -13.75 -2.47 -0.71
CA THR A 16 -13.10 -1.29 -1.27
C THR A 16 -12.45 -1.65 -2.61
N PRO A 17 -12.89 -1.07 -3.74
CA PRO A 17 -12.24 -1.28 -5.02
C PRO A 17 -10.84 -0.65 -5.02
N VAL A 18 -9.95 -1.11 -5.92
CA VAL A 18 -8.54 -0.67 -5.99
C VAL A 18 -8.40 0.86 -6.09
N VAL A 19 -9.26 1.52 -6.87
CA VAL A 19 -9.27 3.00 -6.99
C VAL A 19 -9.59 3.67 -5.64
N GLY A 20 -10.51 3.11 -4.86
CA GLY A 20 -10.82 3.61 -3.52
C GLY A 20 -9.67 3.39 -2.54
N ALA A 21 -9.00 2.24 -2.63
CA ALA A 21 -7.82 1.92 -1.83
C ALA A 21 -6.66 2.88 -2.14
N GLN A 22 -6.46 3.26 -3.40
CA GLN A 22 -5.46 4.26 -3.80
C GLN A 22 -5.69 5.60 -3.11
N ILE A 23 -6.92 6.11 -3.13
CA ILE A 23 -7.27 7.38 -2.48
C ILE A 23 -6.99 7.32 -0.97
N VAL A 24 -7.28 6.20 -0.32
CA VAL A 24 -6.99 6.01 1.11
C VAL A 24 -5.48 5.97 1.35
N ALA A 25 -4.73 5.24 0.53
CA ALA A 25 -3.28 5.13 0.64
C ALA A 25 -2.58 6.48 0.46
N GLU A 26 -2.97 7.28 -0.54
CA GLU A 26 -2.43 8.63 -0.77
C GLU A 26 -2.63 9.52 0.47
N LYS A 27 -3.83 9.52 1.05
CA LYS A 27 -4.12 10.28 2.28
C LYS A 27 -3.31 9.80 3.48
N LEU A 28 -3.08 8.50 3.62
CA LEU A 28 -2.25 7.97 4.69
C LEU A 28 -0.78 8.37 4.54
N VAL A 29 -0.27 8.38 3.30
CA VAL A 29 1.07 8.88 3.00
C VAL A 29 1.18 10.36 3.36
N ASP A 30 0.23 11.20 2.95
CA ASP A 30 0.19 12.63 3.26
C ASP A 30 0.20 12.89 4.78
N VAL A 31 -0.65 12.18 5.52
CA VAL A 31 -0.70 12.29 7.00
C VAL A 31 0.61 11.83 7.62
N GLY A 32 1.21 10.76 7.12
CA GLY A 32 2.49 10.24 7.60
C GLY A 32 3.62 11.26 7.49
N GLU A 33 3.72 11.96 6.37
CA GLU A 33 4.73 13.02 6.16
C GLU A 33 4.57 14.17 7.17
N VAL A 34 3.33 14.57 7.46
CA VAL A 34 3.02 15.60 8.46
C VAL A 34 3.40 15.14 9.86
N VAL A 35 3.00 13.92 10.25
CA VAL A 35 3.21 13.38 11.60
C VAL A 35 4.70 13.16 11.89
N MET A 36 5.50 12.79 10.89
CA MET A 36 6.95 12.58 11.03
C MET A 36 7.78 13.86 10.88
N GLY A 37 7.15 15.04 10.77
CA GLY A 37 7.86 16.31 10.68
C GLY A 37 8.72 16.46 9.42
N GLY A 38 8.33 15.82 8.31
CA GLY A 38 9.06 15.85 7.04
C GLY A 38 10.35 15.04 6.98
N GLY A 39 10.72 14.33 8.06
CA GLY A 39 11.94 13.51 8.13
C GLY A 39 11.77 12.05 7.71
N GLY A 40 10.54 11.59 7.49
CA GLY A 40 10.23 10.22 7.08
C GLY A 40 9.36 10.19 5.83
N GLU A 41 9.69 9.32 4.89
CA GLU A 41 8.89 9.07 3.70
C GLU A 41 8.00 7.84 3.94
N VAL A 42 6.67 8.03 3.93
CA VAL A 42 5.75 6.90 3.87
C VAL A 42 5.54 6.52 2.40
N ARG A 43 5.51 5.22 2.14
CA ARG A 43 5.18 4.64 0.84
C ARG A 43 4.14 3.56 1.05
N ALA A 44 3.32 3.30 0.03
CA ALA A 44 2.25 2.30 0.11
C ALA A 44 2.20 1.42 -1.14
N GLY A 45 2.06 0.11 -0.93
CA GLY A 45 1.69 -0.87 -1.95
C GLY A 45 0.27 -1.35 -1.74
N ILE A 46 -0.46 -1.54 -2.83
CA ILE A 46 -1.88 -1.93 -2.82
C ILE A 46 -2.07 -3.19 -3.67
N ALA A 47 -2.78 -4.16 -3.10
CA ALA A 47 -3.31 -5.32 -3.81
C ALA A 47 -4.84 -5.41 -3.60
N GLY A 48 -5.56 -5.76 -4.66
CA GLY A 48 -7.00 -5.92 -4.71
C GLY A 48 -7.44 -7.36 -4.91
N PHE A 49 -8.45 -7.78 -4.16
CA PHE A 49 -9.19 -9.01 -4.43
C PHE A 49 -10.31 -8.73 -5.45
N PRO A 50 -10.58 -9.63 -6.42
CA PRO A 50 -9.85 -10.88 -6.70
C PRO A 50 -8.75 -10.71 -7.75
N ASP A 51 -8.63 -9.52 -8.35
CA ASP A 51 -7.86 -9.30 -9.59
C ASP A 51 -6.35 -9.50 -9.42
N ASP A 52 -5.77 -9.08 -8.29
CA ASP A 52 -4.34 -9.32 -8.01
C ASP A 52 -4.10 -10.72 -7.44
N GLU A 53 -4.95 -11.16 -6.48
CA GLU A 53 -4.82 -12.46 -5.80
C GLU A 53 -6.09 -12.82 -5.00
N VAL A 54 -6.34 -14.13 -4.79
CA VAL A 54 -7.56 -14.63 -4.14
C VAL A 54 -7.34 -15.12 -2.71
N THR A 55 -6.08 -15.28 -2.29
CA THR A 55 -5.72 -15.71 -0.93
C THR A 55 -5.20 -14.55 -0.10
N GLY A 56 -5.45 -14.54 1.22
CA GLY A 56 -4.94 -13.50 2.11
C GLY A 56 -3.40 -13.44 2.13
N GLN A 57 -2.72 -14.59 2.09
CA GLN A 57 -1.26 -14.65 2.01
C GLN A 57 -0.73 -14.06 0.70
N GLY A 58 -1.38 -14.41 -0.41
CA GLY A 58 -0.97 -13.89 -1.71
C GLY A 58 -1.25 -12.38 -1.86
N LEU A 59 -2.35 -11.86 -1.31
CA LEU A 59 -2.62 -10.42 -1.27
C LEU A 59 -1.55 -9.64 -0.49
N ILE A 60 -1.07 -10.19 0.64
CA ILE A 60 0.03 -9.59 1.40
C ILE A 60 1.31 -9.56 0.54
N ARG A 61 1.62 -10.65 -0.17
CA ARG A 61 2.79 -10.72 -1.06
C ARG A 61 2.69 -9.68 -2.18
N GLU A 62 1.55 -9.60 -2.87
CA GLU A 62 1.33 -8.62 -3.94
C GLU A 62 1.43 -7.18 -3.46
N ALA A 63 0.85 -6.87 -2.29
CA ALA A 63 0.95 -5.54 -1.69
C ALA A 63 2.41 -5.21 -1.29
N ALA A 64 3.17 -6.19 -0.78
CA ALA A 64 4.58 -6.01 -0.44
C ALA A 64 5.46 -5.80 -1.70
N GLU A 65 5.20 -6.53 -2.78
CA GLU A 65 5.88 -6.32 -4.07
C GLU A 65 5.60 -4.92 -4.64
N ALA A 66 4.34 -4.47 -4.57
CA ALA A 66 3.97 -3.12 -4.98
C ALA A 66 4.65 -2.06 -4.08
N LEU A 67 4.72 -2.28 -2.77
CA LEU A 67 5.42 -1.37 -1.85
C LEU A 67 6.90 -1.27 -2.20
N HIS A 68 7.55 -2.42 -2.45
CA HIS A 68 8.96 -2.44 -2.83
C HIS A 68 9.22 -1.70 -4.14
N PHE A 69 8.31 -1.85 -5.12
CA PHE A 69 8.35 -1.06 -6.34
C PHE A 69 8.20 0.44 -6.07
N ALA A 70 7.28 0.83 -5.18
CA ALA A 70 7.07 2.22 -4.80
C ALA A 70 8.33 2.87 -4.20
N GLU A 71 9.01 2.15 -3.32
CA GLU A 71 10.29 2.55 -2.72
C GLU A 71 11.39 2.68 -3.79
N ALA A 72 11.56 1.66 -4.63
CA ALA A 72 12.60 1.64 -5.65
C ALA A 72 12.41 2.73 -6.72
N ALA A 73 11.17 3.01 -7.11
CA ALA A 73 10.82 4.01 -8.11
C ALA A 73 10.61 5.43 -7.53
N SER A 74 10.74 5.60 -6.20
CA SER A 74 10.46 6.87 -5.51
C SER A 74 9.06 7.44 -5.82
N ILE A 75 8.05 6.56 -5.94
CA ILE A 75 6.65 6.93 -6.10
C ILE A 75 5.88 6.69 -4.81
N ARG A 76 4.88 7.53 -4.52
CA ARG A 76 4.19 7.52 -3.21
C ARG A 76 3.37 6.26 -2.97
N VAL A 77 2.64 5.82 -4.00
CA VAL A 77 1.69 4.71 -3.95
C VAL A 77 1.83 3.89 -5.22
N ALA A 78 1.79 2.56 -5.10
CA ALA A 78 1.83 1.65 -6.23
C ALA A 78 0.80 0.53 -6.12
N SER A 79 0.32 0.06 -7.27
CA SER A 79 -0.53 -1.12 -7.41
C SER A 79 -0.31 -1.73 -8.79
N ARG A 80 -0.27 -3.07 -8.88
CA ARG A 80 -0.16 -3.77 -10.18
C ARG A 80 -1.41 -3.52 -11.02
N SER A 81 -2.59 -3.68 -10.44
CA SER A 81 -3.89 -3.45 -11.09
C SER A 81 -4.12 -2.04 -11.62
N LEU A 82 -3.32 -1.04 -11.21
CA LEU A 82 -3.42 0.34 -11.71
C LEU A 82 -2.42 0.66 -12.83
N LEU A 83 -1.44 -0.22 -13.08
CA LEU A 83 -0.38 -0.03 -14.07
C LEU A 83 -0.64 -0.78 -15.39
N SER A 84 -1.64 -1.67 -15.42
CA SER A 84 -2.11 -2.43 -16.60
C SER A 84 -3.28 -1.74 -17.29
#